data_AF-A0A1F8L3L4-F1
#
_entry.id   AF-A0A1F8L3L4-F1
#
_cell.length_a   1.000
_cell.length_b   1.000
_cell.length_c   1.000
_cell.angle_alpha   90.00
_cell.angle_beta   90.00
_cell.angle_gamma   90.00
#
_symmetry.space_group_name_H-M   'P 1'
#
loop_
_entity.id
_entity.type
_entity.pdbx_description
1 polymer ?
#
loop_
_entity_poly.entity_id
_entity_poly.type
_entity_poly.pdbx_seq_one_letter_code
_entity_poly.pdbx_strand_id
1 'polypeptide(L)' 'MKAPNEVADVWQAEFEFAYERVPGGLLTLTMHPEVTGRGGRLRSLEQLLDAWTSFPGVAIVRLDEFVERWRAAHPRVG' A
#
# COMPACT_ATOMS: atom_id res chain seq x y z
N MET A 1 9.57 18.37 -12.28
CA MET A 1 9.12 17.77 -11.02
C MET A 1 7.63 17.53 -11.18
N LYS A 2 7.16 16.28 -11.09
CA LYS A 2 5.71 15.96 -11.14
C LYS A 2 4.96 16.67 -10.02
N ALA A 3 3.72 17.07 -10.26
CA ALA A 3 2.91 17.72 -9.24
C ALA A 3 2.77 16.78 -8.01
N PRO A 4 2.65 17.30 -6.78
CA PRO A 4 2.59 16.47 -5.57
C PRO A 4 1.50 15.40 -5.59
N ASN A 5 0.39 15.66 -6.30
CA ASN A 5 -0.75 14.76 -6.42
C ASN A 5 -0.54 13.60 -7.41
N GLU A 6 0.31 13.73 -8.43
CA GLU A 6 0.45 12.69 -9.47
C GLU A 6 0.86 11.32 -8.91
N VAL A 7 1.69 11.29 -7.85
CA VAL A 7 2.09 10.02 -7.22
C VAL A 7 0.96 9.44 -6.38
N ALA A 8 0.20 10.29 -5.69
CA ALA A 8 -0.94 9.87 -4.89
C ALA A 8 -2.05 9.30 -5.78
N ASP A 9 -2.32 9.93 -6.92
CA ASP A 9 -3.30 9.47 -7.90
C ASP A 9 -2.94 8.08 -8.46
N VAL A 10 -1.65 7.86 -8.75
CA VAL A 10 -1.16 6.53 -9.17
C VAL A 10 -1.36 5.50 -8.06
N TRP A 11 -0.97 5.80 -6.81
CA TRP A 11 -1.15 4.86 -5.71
C TRP A 11 -2.61 4.54 -5.43
N GLN A 12 -3.50 5.52 -5.56
CA GLN A 12 -4.94 5.31 -5.43
C GLN A 12 -5.46 4.35 -6.51
N ALA A 13 -5.06 4.53 -7.77
CA ALA A 13 -5.47 3.65 -8.86
C ALA A 13 -4.96 2.20 -8.67
N GLU A 14 -3.72 2.03 -8.20
CA GLU A 14 -3.16 0.71 -7.88
C GLU A 14 -3.92 0.04 -6.72
N PHE A 15 -4.28 0.81 -5.68
CA PHE A 15 -5.10 0.31 -4.58
C PHE A 15 -6.48 -0.15 -5.06
N GLU A 16 -7.18 0.66 -5.84
CA GLU A 16 -8.52 0.33 -6.37
C GLU A 16 -8.50 -0.96 -7.18
N PHE A 17 -7.53 -1.09 -8.09
CA PHE A 17 -7.34 -2.31 -8.87
C PHE A 17 -7.05 -3.52 -7.99
N ALA A 18 -6.12 -3.39 -7.04
CA ALA A 18 -5.76 -4.50 -6.14
C ALA A 18 -6.96 -4.93 -5.27
N TYR A 19 -7.70 -3.97 -4.72
CA TYR A 19 -8.86 -4.25 -3.87
C TYR A 19 -9.99 -4.93 -4.65
N GLU A 20 -10.27 -4.52 -5.89
CA GLU A 20 -11.32 -5.13 -6.70
C GLU A 20 -10.90 -6.50 -7.28
N ARG A 21 -9.64 -6.66 -7.68
CA ARG A 21 -9.22 -7.76 -8.58
C ARG A 21 -8.28 -8.77 -7.95
N VAL A 22 -7.67 -8.48 -6.80
CA VAL A 22 -6.60 -9.31 -6.22
C VAL A 22 -6.92 -9.70 -4.76
N PRO A 23 -7.78 -10.72 -4.55
CA PRO A 23 -8.10 -11.20 -3.21
C PRO A 23 -6.83 -11.65 -2.45
N GLY A 24 -6.63 -11.13 -1.24
CA GLY A 24 -5.43 -11.40 -0.44
C GLY A 24 -4.15 -10.76 -0.98
N GLY A 25 -4.27 -9.76 -1.87
CA GLY A 25 -3.15 -9.04 -2.45
C GLY A 25 -2.37 -8.19 -1.45
N LEU A 26 -1.17 -7.76 -1.87
CA LEU A 26 -0.28 -6.89 -1.11
C LEU A 26 0.11 -5.68 -1.97
N LEU A 27 -0.30 -4.48 -1.57
CA LEU A 27 0.22 -3.24 -2.12
C LEU A 27 1.44 -2.80 -1.30
N THR A 28 2.62 -2.77 -1.93
CA THR A 28 3.86 -2.32 -1.29
C THR A 28 4.26 -0.95 -1.81
N LEU A 29 4.34 0.04 -0.92
CA LEU A 29 4.77 1.39 -1.27
C LEU A 29 6.23 1.62 -0.84
N THR A 30 7.11 1.85 -1.81
CA THR A 30 8.48 2.25 -1.54
C THR A 30 8.56 3.75 -1.32
N MET A 31 8.99 4.16 -0.13
CA MET A 31 9.08 5.56 0.28
C MET A 31 10.51 5.92 0.70
N HIS A 32 10.88 7.19 0.51
CA HIS A 32 12.16 7.73 0.96
C HIS A 32 11.91 9.03 1.75
N PRO A 33 12.59 9.24 2.89
CA PRO A 33 12.42 10.44 3.71
C PRO A 33 12.60 11.75 2.91
N GLU A 34 13.56 11.79 2.00
CA GLU A 34 13.94 12.96 1.21
C GLU A 34 12.86 13.36 0.18
N VAL A 35 11.96 12.44 -0.14
CA VAL A 35 10.92 12.59 -1.16
C VAL A 35 9.53 12.62 -0.52
N THR A 36 9.08 11.49 0.04
CA THR A 36 7.72 11.34 0.59
C THR A 36 7.56 12.10 1.90
N GLY A 37 8.64 12.28 2.67
CA GLY A 37 8.62 13.03 3.93
C GLY A 37 8.44 14.55 3.77
N ARG A 38 8.44 15.09 2.55
CA ARG A 38 8.14 16.52 2.32
C ARG A 38 6.65 16.77 2.58
N GLY A 39 6.32 17.83 3.34
CA GLY A 39 4.97 18.05 3.88
C GLY A 39 3.81 17.92 2.89
N GLY A 40 3.96 18.39 1.64
CA GLY A 40 2.91 18.21 0.62
C GLY A 40 2.64 16.76 0.24
N ARG A 41 3.68 15.92 0.16
CA ARG A 41 3.56 14.48 -0.13
C ARG A 41 3.17 13.67 1.09
N LEU A 42 3.65 14.07 2.27
CA LEU A 42 3.26 13.44 3.53
C LEU A 42 1.76 13.60 3.78
N ARG A 43 1.20 14.79 3.54
CA ARG A 43 -0.25 15.02 3.62
C ARG A 43 -1.04 14.14 2.65
N SER A 44 -0.56 13.96 1.42
CA SER A 44 -1.21 13.05 0.46
C SER A 44 -1.16 11.60 0.93
N LEU A 45 -0.04 11.16 1.51
CA LEU A 45 0.08 9.82 2.09
C LEU A 45 -0.89 9.63 3.27
N GLU A 46 -1.00 10.60 4.18
CA GLU A 46 -1.95 10.57 5.30
C GLU A 46 -3.40 10.38 4.80
N GLN A 47 -3.81 11.17 3.80
CA GLN A 47 -5.15 11.08 3.20
C GLN A 47 -5.43 9.71 2.56
N LEU A 48 -4.44 9.12 1.89
CA LEU A 48 -4.57 7.79 1.29
C LEU A 48 -4.70 6.71 2.37
N LEU A 49 -3.87 6.76 3.43
CA LEU A 49 -3.92 5.78 4.52
C LEU A 49 -5.26 5.85 5.27
N ASP A 50 -5.78 7.05 5.54
CA ASP A 50 -7.09 7.26 6.14
C ASP A 50 -8.21 6.68 5.26
N ALA A 51 -8.15 6.93 3.94
CA ALA A 51 -9.13 6.40 2.99
C ALA A 51 -9.06 4.86 2.92
N TRP A 52 -7.88 4.28 2.70
CA TRP A 52 -7.72 2.84 2.47
C TRP A 52 -8.07 2.01 3.70
N THR A 53 -7.71 2.47 4.90
CA THR A 53 -8.01 1.74 6.14
C THR A 53 -9.50 1.73 6.50
N SER A 54 -10.32 2.56 5.84
CA SER A 54 -11.79 2.49 5.95
C SER A 54 -12.41 1.32 5.16
N PHE A 55 -11.67 0.71 4.22
CA PHE A 55 -12.17 -0.40 3.40
C PHE A 55 -12.14 -1.72 4.21
N PRO A 56 -13.22 -2.51 4.19
CA PRO A 56 -13.26 -3.80 4.89
C PRO A 56 -12.13 -4.74 4.45
N GLY A 57 -11.43 -5.33 5.43
CA GLY A 57 -10.36 -6.31 5.15
C GLY A 57 -9.01 -5.70 4.77
N VAL A 58 -8.88 -4.37 4.73
CA VAL A 58 -7.59 -3.70 4.54
C VAL A 58 -6.87 -3.55 5.88
N ALA A 59 -5.58 -3.86 5.91
CA ALA A 59 -4.73 -3.69 7.08
C ALA A 59 -3.34 -3.21 6.67
N ILE A 60 -2.75 -2.34 7.49
CA ILE A 60 -1.33 -1.98 7.39
C ILE A 60 -0.55 -3.01 8.19
N VAL A 61 0.36 -3.71 7.52
CA VAL A 61 1.18 -4.76 8.13
C VAL A 61 2.64 -4.56 7.78
N ARG A 62 3.53 -5.14 8.58
CA ARG A 62 4.92 -5.26 8.18
C ARG A 62 5.06 -6.31 7.09
N LEU A 63 6.03 -6.11 6.20
CA LEU A 63 6.26 -7.01 5.07
C LEU A 63 6.65 -8.42 5.52
N ASP A 64 7.43 -8.56 6.59
CA ASP A 64 7.83 -9.86 7.12
C ASP A 64 6.67 -10.63 7.75
N GLU A 65 5.81 -9.97 8.51
CA GLU A 65 4.57 -10.53 9.03
C GLU A 65 3.66 -11.06 7.90
N PHE A 66 3.53 -10.30 6.81
CA PHE A 66 2.80 -10.76 5.63
C PHE A 66 3.43 -12.01 5.02
N VAL A 67 4.76 -12.00 4.82
CA VAL A 67 5.50 -13.14 4.24
C VAL A 67 5.36 -14.40 5.10
N GLU A 68 5.40 -14.28 6.43
CA GLU A 68 5.18 -15.40 7.35
C GLU A 68 3.79 -16.01 7.17
N ARG A 69 2.74 -15.18 7.15
CA ARG A 69 1.35 -15.62 6.91
C ARG A 69 1.20 -16.28 5.55
N TRP A 70 1.79 -15.68 4.50
CA TRP A 70 1.71 -16.21 3.15
C TRP A 70 2.39 -17.58 3.05
N ARG A 71 3.57 -17.76 3.64
CA ARG A 71 4.29 -19.05 3.65
C ARG A 71 3.52 -20.13 4.43
N ALA A 72 2.91 -19.77 5.56
CA ALA A 72 2.10 -20.70 6.33
C ALA A 72 0.86 -21.18 5.56
N ALA A 73 0.24 -20.29 4.78
CA ALA A 73 -0.89 -20.63 3.91
C ALA A 73 -0.48 -21.35 2.60
N HIS A 74 0.77 -21.22 2.17
CA HIS A 74 1.31 -21.80 0.94
C HIS A 74 2.59 -22.63 1.21
N PRO A 75 2.48 -23.76 1.92
CA PRO A 75 3.64 -24.60 2.22
C PRO A 75 4.27 -25.12 0.92
N ARG A 76 5.60 -25.06 0.82
CA ARG A 76 6.30 -25.65 -0.32
C ARG A 76 6.15 -27.18 -0.25
N VAL A 77 5.59 -27.76 -1.29
CA VAL A 77 5.65 -29.20 -1.50
C VAL A 77 7.05 -29.52 -2.02
N GLY A 78 7.78 -30.39 -1.33
CA GLY A 78 9.09 -30.88 -1.75
C GLY A 78 9.01 -31.78 -2.96
#